data_AF-A0A382ERP4-F1
#
_entry.id   AF-A0A382ERP4-F1
#
_cell.length_a   1.000
_cell.length_b   1.000
_cell.length_c   1.000
_cell.angle_alpha   90.00
_cell.angle_beta   90.00
_cell.angle_gamma   90.00
#
_symmetry.space_group_name_H-M   'P 1'
#
loop_
_entity.id
_entity.type
_entity.pdbx_description
1 polymer ?
#
loop_
_entity_poly.entity_id
_entity_poly.type
_entity_poly.pdbx_seq_one_letter_code
_entity_poly.pdbx_strand_id
1 'polypeptide(L)'
;GEPGVGKTAIAEGLALMITEGKVPKILEKKTVFSLDIASLVAGTKYRGEFEERAKMVFEQLAKKDNVILFIDEIHMIMGAGSAGGSNIDIANLLKPLLASGKLFCVGATTSEEYRENFEKDRALQRRFQKVVVDQPSKETTKLIIKGLQHYYEAFHELEYTEEALDYAVELAERYMHGKFNPDRVIDVMDIAGARGKLHGHKGPITKQQIEEAISKITRIPMDMIDAKENTNYNNLEDKIKTKLFGQDGAVSALVESILVSKSGMRDRNKPIGSFLFVGPTGTGKTELCRQLAHNLSIKLRKYDMSEYMEQHSVSKLIGAPPGYVGHAEGGMGAGQLINDVEETPNCVVLLDEVEKAHPSVMNLLLQVMDDGKLTGSTGKEADFSNVILIMTSNLGSAQKAKHAIGFSTDNEDASYEAVKRFFSPEFRNRIDATIEFNSLEKEHIDMIVDKTINEIKFLIEVIF
;
A
#
# COMPACT_ATOMS: atom_id res chain seq x y z
N GLY A 1 8.79 -0.66 17.08
CA GLY A 1 7.61 -1.42 16.65
C GLY A 1 6.78 -0.51 15.77
N GLU A 2 6.12 -1.06 14.76
CA GLU A 2 5.42 -0.24 13.76
C GLU A 2 4.27 0.58 14.37
N PRO A 3 3.83 1.68 13.72
CA PRO A 3 2.61 2.38 14.12
C PRO A 3 1.40 1.42 14.18
N GLY A 4 0.49 1.65 15.13
CA GLY A 4 -0.73 0.86 15.27
C GLY A 4 -0.61 -0.49 16.01
N VAL A 5 0.60 -0.98 16.34
CA VAL A 5 0.77 -2.29 17.01
C VAL A 5 0.47 -2.30 18.52
N GLY A 6 0.04 -1.18 19.10
CA GLY A 6 -0.30 -1.09 20.53
C GLY A 6 0.87 -0.78 21.48
N LYS A 7 1.89 -0.04 21.03
CA LYS A 7 3.04 0.36 21.88
C LYS A 7 2.61 1.12 23.14
N THR A 8 1.76 2.13 22.98
CA THR A 8 1.21 2.95 24.07
C THR A 8 0.30 2.11 24.98
N ALA A 9 -0.53 1.24 24.38
CA ALA A 9 -1.40 0.32 25.13
C ALA A 9 -0.61 -0.63 26.05
N ILE A 10 0.60 -1.06 25.67
CA ILE A 10 1.47 -1.86 26.55
C ILE A 10 1.93 -1.03 27.77
N ALA A 11 2.28 0.24 27.58
CA ALA A 11 2.70 1.11 28.67
C ALA A 11 1.53 1.44 29.63
N GLU A 12 0.35 1.69 29.08
CA GLU A 12 -0.89 1.88 29.85
C GLU A 12 -1.28 0.59 30.58
N GLY A 13 -1.15 -0.56 29.92
CA GLY A 13 -1.37 -1.88 30.52
C GLY A 13 -0.44 -2.15 31.70
N LEU A 14 0.83 -1.73 31.63
CA LEU A 14 1.75 -1.78 32.77
C LEU A 14 1.25 -0.91 33.93
N ALA A 15 0.78 0.31 33.66
CA ALA A 15 0.24 1.18 34.70
C ALA A 15 -1.02 0.59 35.36
N LEU A 16 -1.90 -0.03 34.56
CA LEU A 16 -3.07 -0.74 35.04
C LEU A 16 -2.67 -1.93 35.93
N MET A 17 -1.75 -2.78 35.46
CA MET A 17 -1.27 -3.93 36.24
C MET A 17 -0.63 -3.53 37.57
N ILE A 18 0.12 -2.41 37.60
CA ILE A 18 0.67 -1.88 38.85
C ILE A 18 -0.45 -1.48 39.80
N THR A 19 -1.47 -0.78 39.29
CA THR A 19 -2.63 -0.33 40.07
C THR A 19 -3.45 -1.51 40.61
N GLU A 20 -3.58 -2.58 39.85
CA GLU A 20 -4.27 -3.81 40.24
C GLU A 20 -3.43 -4.75 41.12
N GLY A 21 -2.16 -4.42 41.37
CA GLY A 21 -1.24 -5.29 42.13
C GLY A 21 -0.87 -6.58 41.40
N LYS A 22 -1.05 -6.65 40.09
CA LYS A 22 -0.70 -7.80 39.23
C LYS A 22 0.73 -7.72 38.71
N VAL A 23 1.66 -7.22 39.53
CA VAL A 23 3.06 -7.05 39.17
C VAL A 23 3.97 -7.63 40.26
N PRO A 24 5.24 -7.96 39.94
CA PRO A 24 6.20 -8.35 40.97
C PRO A 24 6.39 -7.25 42.02
N LYS A 25 6.73 -7.64 43.26
CA LYS A 25 6.94 -6.74 44.42
C LYS A 25 7.82 -5.51 44.15
N ILE A 26 8.74 -5.59 43.19
CA ILE A 26 9.64 -4.49 42.82
C ILE A 26 8.91 -3.33 42.10
N LEU A 27 7.73 -3.60 41.51
CA LEU A 27 6.93 -2.64 40.76
C LEU A 27 5.65 -2.20 41.49
N GLU A 28 5.17 -2.95 42.49
CA GLU A 28 3.88 -2.72 43.18
C GLU A 28 3.69 -1.28 43.71
N LYS A 29 4.78 -0.57 44.06
CA LYS A 29 4.71 0.79 44.60
C LYS A 29 5.00 1.88 43.58
N LYS A 30 5.32 1.52 42.33
CA LYS A 30 5.72 2.48 41.30
C LYS A 30 4.51 3.19 40.71
N THR A 31 4.69 4.44 40.32
CA THR A 31 3.70 5.24 39.61
C THR A 31 4.23 5.56 38.23
N VAL A 32 3.44 5.25 37.20
CA VAL A 32 3.77 5.60 35.81
C VAL A 32 3.26 7.01 35.53
N PHE A 33 4.14 7.89 35.05
CA PHE A 33 3.81 9.23 34.57
C PHE A 33 4.06 9.29 33.07
N SER A 34 3.07 9.70 32.28
CA SER A 34 3.25 9.98 30.85
C SER A 34 3.72 11.43 30.66
N LEU A 35 4.71 11.63 29.80
CA LEU A 35 5.19 12.94 29.41
C LEU A 35 4.47 13.43 28.15
N ASP A 36 3.64 14.46 28.29
CA ASP A 36 3.04 15.14 27.16
C ASP A 36 3.97 16.24 26.63
N ILE A 37 4.60 15.96 25.49
CA ILE A 37 5.51 16.90 24.82
C ILE A 37 4.75 18.12 24.29
N ALA A 38 3.52 17.94 23.79
CA ALA A 38 2.71 19.04 23.24
C ALA A 38 2.38 20.06 24.34
N SER A 39 2.03 19.60 25.54
CA SER A 39 1.82 20.46 26.71
C SER A 39 3.07 21.21 27.14
N LEU A 40 4.26 20.63 26.98
CA LEU A 40 5.51 21.33 27.29
C LEU A 40 5.79 22.48 26.30
N VAL A 41 5.49 22.27 25.01
CA VAL A 41 5.64 23.29 23.96
C VAL A 41 4.58 24.39 24.08
N ALA A 42 3.34 24.02 24.45
CA ALA A 42 2.22 24.93 24.55
C ALA A 42 2.54 26.14 25.45
N GLY A 43 2.38 27.35 24.89
CA GLY A 43 2.63 28.59 25.62
C GLY A 43 4.10 28.88 25.91
N THR A 44 5.04 28.23 25.22
CA THR A 44 6.45 28.67 25.15
C THR A 44 6.64 29.53 23.91
N LYS A 45 7.31 30.68 24.07
CA LYS A 45 7.66 31.57 22.94
C LYS A 45 9.07 31.32 22.43
N TYR A 46 9.92 30.76 23.31
CA TYR A 46 11.32 30.55 23.05
C TYR A 46 11.72 29.13 23.42
N ARG A 47 12.65 28.55 22.66
CA ARG A 47 13.23 27.22 22.91
C ARG A 47 13.75 27.06 24.34
N GLY A 48 14.37 28.09 24.91
CA GLY A 48 14.90 28.05 26.28
C GLY A 48 13.82 27.83 27.35
N GLU A 49 12.61 28.38 27.16
CA GLU A 49 11.50 28.19 28.11
C GLU A 49 11.01 26.74 28.10
N PHE A 50 11.00 26.10 26.94
CA PHE A 50 10.67 24.68 26.82
C PHE A 50 11.71 23.81 27.53
N GLU A 51 13.01 24.05 27.28
CA GLU A 51 14.09 23.29 27.92
C GLU A 51 14.07 23.45 29.44
N GLU A 52 13.77 24.66 29.95
CA GLU A 52 13.61 24.92 31.38
C GLU A 52 12.42 24.16 31.98
N ARG A 53 11.26 24.15 31.32
CA ARG A 53 10.09 23.36 31.75
C ARG A 53 10.41 21.86 31.78
N ALA A 54 11.03 21.33 30.73
CA ALA A 54 11.43 19.93 30.67
C ALA A 54 12.40 19.58 31.81
N LYS A 55 13.40 20.44 32.05
CA LYS A 55 14.33 20.30 33.17
C LYS A 55 13.61 20.26 34.52
N MET A 56 12.67 21.19 34.76
CA MET A 56 11.88 21.21 35.99
C MET A 56 11.11 19.91 36.19
N VAL A 57 10.43 19.40 35.15
CA VAL A 57 9.70 18.13 35.22
C VAL A 57 10.64 16.98 35.57
N PHE A 58 11.77 16.85 34.87
CA PHE A 58 12.71 15.76 35.09
C PHE A 58 13.36 15.81 36.48
N GLU A 59 13.70 17.00 36.99
CA GLU A 59 14.24 17.16 38.35
C GLU A 59 13.22 16.81 39.43
N GLN A 60 11.94 17.12 39.24
CA GLN A 60 10.87 16.75 40.17
C GLN A 60 10.61 15.24 40.16
N LEU A 61 10.63 14.61 38.99
CA LEU A 61 10.48 13.17 38.86
C LEU A 61 11.68 12.41 39.47
N ALA A 62 12.90 12.90 39.27
CA ALA A 62 14.12 12.29 39.81
C ALA A 62 14.24 12.35 41.35
N LYS A 63 13.41 13.17 42.02
CA LYS A 63 13.32 13.22 43.49
C LYS A 63 12.37 12.17 44.08
N LYS A 64 11.62 11.44 43.24
CA LYS A 64 10.65 10.44 43.67
C LYS A 64 11.23 9.03 43.48
N ASP A 65 11.23 8.21 44.54
CA ASP A 65 11.87 6.87 44.52
C ASP A 65 11.08 5.81 43.71
N ASN A 66 9.79 6.06 43.46
CA ASN A 66 8.86 5.10 42.88
C ASN A 66 8.23 5.59 41.58
N VAL A 67 9.04 6.14 40.68
CA VAL A 67 8.54 6.69 39.40
C VAL A 67 9.02 5.89 38.20
N ILE A 68 8.11 5.70 37.26
CA ILE A 68 8.39 5.30 35.88
C ILE A 68 7.93 6.46 34.99
N LEU A 69 8.83 7.02 34.20
CA LEU A 69 8.50 8.00 33.17
C LEU A 69 8.22 7.26 31.87
N PHE A 70 7.01 7.42 31.34
CA PHE A 70 6.67 7.00 29.99
C PHE A 70 6.76 8.20 29.04
N ILE A 71 7.45 8.03 27.93
CA ILE A 71 7.54 9.03 26.85
C ILE A 71 7.06 8.34 25.59
N ASP A 72 5.86 8.69 25.14
CA ASP A 72 5.42 8.32 23.80
C ASP A 72 6.21 9.12 22.77
N GLU A 73 6.45 8.52 21.60
CA GLU A 73 7.26 9.14 20.54
C GLU A 73 8.61 9.68 21.06
N ILE A 74 9.36 8.87 21.81
CA ILE A 74 10.61 9.30 22.47
C ILE A 74 11.69 9.84 21.50
N HIS A 75 11.55 9.59 20.20
CA HIS A 75 12.42 10.20 19.18
C HIS A 75 12.20 11.72 19.06
N MET A 76 11.01 12.25 19.39
CA MET A 76 10.70 13.68 19.31
C MET A 76 11.52 14.53 20.28
N ILE A 77 12.00 13.92 21.37
CA ILE A 77 12.86 14.60 22.35
C ILE A 77 14.35 14.55 21.97
N MET A 78 14.68 13.91 20.85
CA MET A 78 16.03 13.76 20.32
C MET A 78 16.27 14.75 19.18
N GLY A 79 17.27 15.63 19.35
CA GLY A 79 17.72 16.51 18.28
C GLY A 79 18.46 15.72 17.21
N ALA A 80 17.78 15.28 16.15
CA ALA A 80 18.44 14.75 14.96
C ALA A 80 19.33 15.85 14.36
N GLY A 81 20.65 15.67 14.37
CA GLY A 81 21.66 16.61 13.87
C GLY A 81 21.59 16.87 12.36
N SER A 82 20.46 17.39 11.87
CA SER A 82 20.21 17.73 10.47
C SER A 82 20.10 19.25 10.32
N ALA A 83 20.84 19.75 9.34
CA ALA A 83 20.85 21.15 8.95
C ALA A 83 19.46 21.55 8.46
N GLY A 84 18.72 22.33 9.27
CA GLY A 84 17.43 22.91 8.86
C GLY A 84 16.34 22.75 9.90
N GLY A 85 16.42 23.58 10.96
CA GLY A 85 15.31 24.03 11.81
C GLY A 85 14.21 23.05 12.21
N SER A 86 14.26 22.51 13.44
CA SER A 86 13.10 22.40 14.37
C SER A 86 13.28 21.40 15.53
N ASN A 87 14.27 20.49 15.52
CA ASN A 87 14.34 19.49 16.58
C ASN A 87 15.03 20.01 17.86
N ILE A 88 14.29 19.92 18.98
CA ILE A 88 14.70 20.35 20.31
C ILE A 88 15.43 19.18 21.00
N ASP A 89 16.66 19.41 21.47
CA ASP A 89 17.49 18.34 22.06
C ASP A 89 17.46 18.36 23.59
N ILE A 90 16.32 17.96 24.17
CA ILE A 90 16.20 17.75 25.63
C ILE A 90 16.73 16.38 26.08
N ALA A 91 17.14 15.50 25.15
CA ALA A 91 17.76 14.22 25.48
C ALA A 91 19.02 14.40 26.34
N ASN A 92 19.75 15.51 26.18
CA ASN A 92 20.92 15.84 27.02
C ASN A 92 20.58 16.07 28.50
N LEU A 93 19.34 16.48 28.82
CA LEU A 93 18.86 16.60 30.20
C LEU A 93 18.49 15.23 30.79
N LEU A 94 18.02 14.30 29.94
CA LEU A 94 17.59 12.97 30.36
C LEU A 94 18.78 12.02 30.59
N LYS A 95 19.85 12.12 29.77
CA LYS A 95 21.04 11.24 29.83
C LYS A 95 21.65 11.09 31.24
N PRO A 96 21.90 12.17 32.01
CA PRO A 96 22.47 12.04 33.37
C PRO A 96 21.53 11.33 34.35
N LEU A 97 20.22 11.52 34.23
CA LEU A 97 19.22 10.92 35.11
C LEU A 97 19.07 9.42 34.85
N LEU A 98 19.14 9.01 33.58
CA LEU A 98 19.21 7.60 33.19
C LEU A 98 20.52 6.96 33.63
N ALA A 99 21.65 7.66 33.47
CA ALA A 99 22.97 7.13 33.83
C ALA A 99 23.17 6.95 35.34
N SER A 100 22.56 7.82 36.14
CA SER A 100 22.56 7.68 37.60
C SER A 100 21.53 6.68 38.13
N GLY A 101 20.66 6.14 37.28
CA GLY A 101 19.58 5.23 37.68
C GLY A 101 18.48 5.90 38.51
N LYS A 102 18.47 7.23 38.61
CA LYS A 102 17.49 8.00 39.39
C LYS A 102 16.11 8.05 38.74
N LEU A 103 16.04 7.83 37.44
CA LEU A 103 14.80 7.87 36.68
C LEU A 103 14.70 6.62 35.80
N PHE A 104 13.67 5.81 36.03
CA PHE A 104 13.33 4.72 35.14
C PHE A 104 12.45 5.25 34.01
N CYS A 105 12.83 4.98 32.76
CA CYS A 105 12.15 5.50 31.59
C CYS A 105 11.71 4.37 30.65
N VAL A 106 10.47 4.44 30.19
CA VAL A 106 9.92 3.62 29.12
C VAL A 106 9.66 4.55 27.94
N GLY A 107 10.28 4.27 26.79
CA GLY A 107 10.09 5.05 25.57
C GLY A 107 9.40 4.20 24.51
N ALA A 108 8.41 4.78 23.82
CA ALA A 108 7.81 4.18 22.63
C ALA A 108 8.33 4.91 21.37
N THR A 109 8.70 4.16 20.34
CA THR A 109 9.16 4.71 19.06
C THR A 109 8.95 3.71 17.93
N THR A 110 8.94 4.19 16.68
CA THR A 110 8.88 3.33 15.50
C THR A 110 10.25 2.69 15.21
N SER A 111 10.26 1.65 14.38
CA SER A 111 11.50 0.96 13.99
C SER A 111 12.40 1.84 13.11
N GLU A 112 11.79 2.72 12.32
CA GLU A 112 12.47 3.72 11.49
C GLU A 112 13.15 4.77 12.36
N GLU A 113 12.40 5.48 13.21
CA GLU A 113 12.93 6.53 14.08
C GLU A 113 13.99 6.00 15.05
N TYR A 114 13.85 4.75 15.51
CA TYR A 114 14.88 4.10 16.32
C TYR A 114 16.22 4.03 15.56
N ARG A 115 16.22 3.58 14.31
CA ARG A 115 17.45 3.47 13.48
C ARG A 115 18.02 4.84 13.15
N GLU A 116 17.14 5.80 12.85
CA GLU A 116 17.56 7.14 12.41
C GLU A 116 18.12 7.99 13.53
N ASN A 117 17.54 7.91 14.73
CA ASN A 117 17.82 8.81 15.84
C ASN A 117 18.47 8.08 17.03
N PHE A 118 17.85 6.99 17.49
CA PHE A 118 18.21 6.34 18.75
C PHE A 118 19.50 5.51 18.66
N GLU A 119 19.65 4.75 17.59
CA GLU A 119 20.78 3.84 17.36
C GLU A 119 22.11 4.60 17.13
N LYS A 120 22.02 5.84 16.65
CA LYS A 120 23.19 6.71 16.46
C LYS A 120 23.71 7.30 17.77
N ASP A 121 22.88 7.40 18.81
CA ASP A 121 23.28 7.94 20.11
C ASP A 121 23.75 6.83 21.08
N ARG A 122 25.07 6.65 21.16
CA ARG A 122 25.72 5.68 22.05
C ARG A 122 25.36 5.84 23.54
N ALA A 123 25.03 7.04 24.00
CA ALA A 123 24.72 7.27 25.41
C ALA A 123 23.34 6.70 25.76
N LEU A 124 22.35 6.89 24.88
CA LEU A 124 21.00 6.36 25.06
C LEU A 124 20.95 4.85 24.78
N GLN A 125 21.63 4.38 23.72
CA GLN A 125 21.69 2.95 23.38
C GLN A 125 22.22 2.09 24.54
N ARG A 126 23.14 2.61 25.35
CA ARG A 126 23.70 1.91 26.54
C ARG A 126 22.80 1.98 27.78
N ARG A 127 21.66 2.65 27.72
CA ARG A 127 20.75 2.86 28.87
C ARG A 127 19.37 2.26 28.64
N PHE A 128 18.96 2.12 27.38
CA PHE A 128 17.71 1.47 27.04
C PHE A 128 17.94 0.04 26.58
N GLN A 129 17.08 -0.86 27.05
CA GLN A 129 16.94 -2.18 26.47
C GLN A 129 15.90 -2.10 25.36
N LYS A 130 16.30 -2.45 24.12
CA LYS A 130 15.35 -2.56 23.01
C LYS A 130 14.42 -3.75 23.25
N VAL A 131 13.11 -3.48 23.24
CA VAL A 131 12.04 -4.48 23.19
C VAL A 131 11.31 -4.29 21.88
N VAL A 132 11.30 -5.33 21.04
CA VAL A 132 10.58 -5.29 19.76
C VAL A 132 9.12 -5.63 20.04
N VAL A 133 8.22 -4.76 19.57
CA VAL A 133 6.77 -4.98 19.63
C VAL A 133 6.33 -5.26 18.20
N ASP A 134 6.00 -6.51 17.96
CA ASP A 134 5.45 -6.98 16.69
C ASP A 134 3.92 -6.79 16.69
N GLN A 135 3.31 -6.81 15.51
CA GLN A 135 1.86 -6.85 15.42
C GLN A 135 1.32 -8.15 16.05
N PRO A 136 0.14 -8.11 16.71
CA PRO A 136 -0.49 -9.31 17.26
C PRO A 136 -0.85 -10.31 16.15
N SER A 137 -0.89 -11.59 16.52
CA SER A 137 -1.40 -12.65 15.65
C SER A 137 -2.89 -12.43 15.34
N LYS A 138 -3.39 -13.10 14.30
CA LYS A 138 -4.82 -13.09 13.95
C LYS A 138 -5.72 -13.41 15.16
N GLU A 139 -5.39 -14.47 15.90
CA GLU A 139 -6.15 -14.89 17.09
C GLU A 139 -6.08 -13.86 18.22
N THR A 140 -4.89 -13.31 18.50
CA THR A 140 -4.76 -12.24 19.50
C THR A 140 -5.50 -10.97 19.07
N THR A 141 -5.50 -10.65 17.77
CA THR A 141 -6.25 -9.52 17.22
C THR A 141 -7.74 -9.70 17.45
N LYS A 142 -8.31 -10.88 17.16
CA LYS A 142 -9.72 -11.19 17.47
C LYS A 142 -10.04 -10.96 18.94
N LEU A 143 -9.18 -11.39 19.86
CA LEU A 143 -9.38 -11.17 21.30
C LEU A 143 -9.35 -9.68 21.68
N ILE A 144 -8.41 -8.91 21.13
CA ILE A 144 -8.33 -7.46 21.34
C ILE A 144 -9.61 -6.80 20.85
N ILE A 145 -10.06 -7.16 19.65
CA ILE A 145 -11.25 -6.59 19.02
C ILE A 145 -12.52 -6.91 19.81
N LYS A 146 -12.69 -8.17 20.26
CA LYS A 146 -13.79 -8.53 21.18
C LYS A 146 -13.73 -7.75 22.50
N GLY A 147 -12.53 -7.49 23.02
CA GLY A 147 -12.34 -6.68 24.23
C GLY A 147 -12.61 -5.18 24.05
N LEU A 148 -12.57 -4.67 22.81
CA LEU A 148 -12.88 -3.28 22.48
C LEU A 148 -14.33 -3.08 22.01
N GLN A 149 -15.01 -4.17 21.62
CA GLN A 149 -16.35 -4.17 21.02
C GLN A 149 -17.34 -3.26 21.75
N HIS A 150 -17.48 -3.42 23.07
CA HIS A 150 -18.50 -2.70 23.84
C HIS A 150 -18.29 -1.17 23.85
N TYR A 151 -17.06 -0.68 23.68
CA TYR A 151 -16.80 0.76 23.56
C TYR A 151 -17.31 1.31 22.23
N TYR A 152 -17.10 0.58 21.14
CA TYR A 152 -17.60 0.95 19.81
C TYR A 152 -19.12 0.81 19.71
N GLU A 153 -19.70 -0.24 20.30
CA GLU A 153 -21.15 -0.41 20.36
C GLU A 153 -21.83 0.74 21.10
N ALA A 154 -21.28 1.13 22.26
CA ALA A 154 -21.81 2.24 23.04
C ALA A 154 -21.70 3.58 22.28
N PHE A 155 -20.60 3.80 21.55
CA PHE A 155 -20.39 5.04 20.81
C PHE A 155 -21.26 5.14 19.54
N HIS A 156 -21.37 4.04 18.78
CA HIS A 156 -22.14 4.01 17.54
C HIS A 156 -23.61 3.67 17.72
N GLU A 157 -24.02 3.20 18.90
CA GLU A 157 -25.38 2.73 19.21
C GLU A 157 -25.81 1.56 18.31
N LEU A 158 -24.86 0.73 17.90
CA LEU A 158 -25.06 -0.43 17.03
C LEU A 158 -24.23 -1.61 17.54
N GLU A 159 -24.84 -2.78 17.65
CA GLU A 159 -24.16 -4.03 18.03
C GLU A 159 -23.35 -4.58 16.85
N TYR A 160 -22.29 -5.34 17.11
CA TYR A 160 -21.54 -6.08 16.07
C TYR A 160 -21.77 -7.58 16.24
N THR A 161 -22.05 -8.29 15.13
CA THR A 161 -22.10 -9.76 15.21
C THR A 161 -20.70 -10.34 15.36
N GLU A 162 -20.55 -11.45 16.09
CA GLU A 162 -19.25 -12.12 16.23
C GLU A 162 -18.65 -12.50 14.87
N GLU A 163 -19.49 -12.95 13.94
CA GLU A 163 -19.06 -13.26 12.58
C GLU A 163 -18.54 -12.03 11.82
N ALA A 164 -19.10 -10.84 12.06
CA ALA A 164 -18.64 -9.61 11.44
C ALA A 164 -17.26 -9.20 11.96
N LEU A 165 -17.02 -9.32 13.27
CA LEU A 165 -15.72 -9.01 13.87
C LEU A 165 -14.62 -9.95 13.38
N ASP A 166 -14.89 -11.25 13.36
CA ASP A 166 -13.96 -12.24 12.82
C ASP A 166 -13.65 -11.98 11.34
N TYR A 167 -14.68 -11.61 10.57
CA TYR A 167 -14.54 -11.27 9.16
C TYR A 167 -13.79 -9.95 8.94
N ALA A 168 -13.96 -8.96 9.81
CA ALA A 168 -13.21 -7.70 9.77
C ALA A 168 -11.72 -7.93 9.91
N VAL A 169 -11.30 -8.81 10.83
CA VAL A 169 -9.90 -9.22 10.94
C VAL A 169 -9.44 -9.82 9.61
N GLU A 170 -10.18 -10.78 9.06
CA GLU A 170 -9.80 -11.46 7.81
C GLU A 170 -9.67 -10.52 6.61
N LEU A 171 -10.59 -9.58 6.44
CA LEU A 171 -10.56 -8.63 5.34
C LEU A 171 -9.48 -7.58 5.53
N ALA A 172 -9.26 -7.08 6.75
CA ALA A 172 -8.19 -6.13 7.01
C ALA A 172 -6.81 -6.75 6.75
N GLU A 173 -6.57 -8.01 7.14
CA GLU A 173 -5.32 -8.71 6.80
C GLU A 173 -5.13 -8.89 5.29
N ARG A 174 -6.23 -9.06 4.55
CA ARG A 174 -6.21 -9.31 3.11
C ARG A 174 -6.09 -8.07 2.26
N TYR A 175 -6.62 -6.93 2.70
CA TYR A 175 -6.77 -5.75 1.84
C TYR A 175 -6.11 -4.48 2.40
N MET A 176 -5.74 -4.44 3.69
CA MET A 176 -5.15 -3.27 4.35
C MET A 176 -3.68 -3.54 4.73
N HIS A 177 -2.81 -3.56 3.73
CA HIS A 177 -1.39 -3.88 3.90
C HIS A 177 -0.51 -2.72 4.40
N GLY A 178 -0.93 -1.47 4.18
CA GLY A 178 -0.21 -0.28 4.65
C GLY A 178 -0.38 0.02 6.15
N LYS A 179 -1.11 -0.81 6.88
CA LYS A 179 -1.34 -0.69 8.33
C LYS A 179 -1.17 -2.04 9.01
N PHE A 180 -0.91 -2.00 10.31
CA PHE A 180 -0.69 -3.19 11.13
C PHE A 180 -1.88 -3.48 12.04
N ASN A 181 -2.01 -4.74 12.46
CA ASN A 181 -2.95 -5.10 13.52
C ASN A 181 -2.48 -4.52 14.88
N PRO A 182 -3.41 -4.25 15.83
CA PRO A 182 -4.87 -4.32 15.68
C PRO A 182 -5.49 -3.06 15.05
N ASP A 183 -4.73 -1.98 14.86
CA ASP A 183 -5.20 -0.67 14.40
C ASP A 183 -6.07 -0.74 13.13
N ARG A 184 -5.62 -1.46 12.10
CA ARG A 184 -6.38 -1.60 10.85
C ARG A 184 -7.76 -2.22 11.03
N VAL A 185 -7.94 -3.12 12.00
CA VAL A 185 -9.25 -3.75 12.25
C VAL A 185 -10.14 -2.81 13.04
N ILE A 186 -9.55 -2.05 13.96
CA ILE A 186 -10.24 -1.02 14.73
C ILE A 186 -10.82 0.04 13.77
N ASP A 187 -10.03 0.51 12.80
CA ASP A 187 -10.51 1.44 11.75
C ASP A 187 -11.74 0.90 11.02
N VAL A 188 -11.73 -0.39 10.67
CA VAL A 188 -12.83 -1.05 9.95
C VAL A 188 -14.08 -1.08 10.81
N MET A 189 -13.95 -1.41 12.09
CA MET A 189 -15.08 -1.40 13.03
C MET A 189 -15.66 0.00 13.21
N ASP A 190 -14.82 1.00 13.44
CA ASP A 190 -15.22 2.39 13.64
C ASP A 190 -15.94 2.93 12.40
N ILE A 191 -15.38 2.70 11.22
CA ILE A 191 -15.99 3.14 9.95
C ILE A 191 -17.29 2.40 9.68
N ALA A 192 -17.38 1.09 9.93
CA ALA A 192 -18.63 0.33 9.79
C ALA A 192 -19.71 0.86 10.74
N GLY A 193 -19.37 1.12 12.01
CA GLY A 193 -20.29 1.65 13.01
C GLY A 193 -20.74 3.07 12.72
N ALA A 194 -19.81 3.98 12.41
CA ALA A 194 -20.12 5.35 12.02
C ALA A 194 -20.99 5.40 10.75
N ARG A 195 -20.67 4.59 9.72
CA ARG A 195 -21.51 4.51 8.51
C ARG A 195 -22.91 3.99 8.85
N GLY A 196 -23.02 2.92 9.62
CA GLY A 196 -24.30 2.37 10.06
C GLY A 196 -25.15 3.42 10.77
N LYS A 197 -24.55 4.14 11.73
CA LYS A 197 -25.22 5.21 12.49
C LYS A 197 -25.70 6.34 11.57
N LEU A 198 -24.82 6.83 10.68
CA LEU A 198 -25.12 7.94 9.78
C LEU A 198 -26.19 7.61 8.73
N HIS A 199 -26.25 6.36 8.26
CA HIS A 199 -27.25 5.92 7.28
C HIS A 199 -28.54 5.40 7.94
N GLY A 200 -28.66 5.47 9.27
CA GLY A 200 -29.84 4.98 9.99
C GLY A 200 -30.05 3.47 9.87
N HIS A 201 -28.96 2.70 9.75
CA HIS A 201 -28.99 1.24 9.73
C HIS A 201 -29.69 0.71 10.98
N LYS A 202 -30.56 -0.28 10.80
CA LYS A 202 -31.32 -0.90 11.89
C LYS A 202 -30.83 -2.32 12.10
N GLY A 203 -30.38 -2.63 13.31
CA GLY A 203 -29.87 -3.94 13.68
C GLY A 203 -28.33 -3.98 13.73
N PRO A 204 -27.76 -5.16 13.97
CA PRO A 204 -26.32 -5.29 14.17
C PRO A 204 -25.53 -5.07 12.87
N ILE A 205 -24.29 -4.64 13.01
CA ILE A 205 -23.28 -4.60 11.95
C ILE A 205 -22.96 -6.04 11.55
N THR A 206 -23.14 -6.34 10.27
CA THR A 206 -22.90 -7.66 9.66
C THR A 206 -21.72 -7.61 8.68
N LYS A 207 -21.41 -8.75 8.05
CA LYS A 207 -20.33 -8.86 7.04
C LYS A 207 -20.45 -7.81 5.93
N GLN A 208 -21.67 -7.52 5.47
CA GLN A 208 -21.90 -6.51 4.43
C GLN A 208 -21.40 -5.11 4.83
N GLN A 209 -21.66 -4.67 6.06
CA GLN A 209 -21.19 -3.36 6.53
C GLN A 209 -19.66 -3.32 6.72
N ILE A 210 -19.05 -4.47 7.05
CA ILE A 210 -17.60 -4.61 7.12
C ILE A 210 -16.97 -4.51 5.73
N GLU A 211 -17.56 -5.16 4.72
CA GLU A 211 -17.12 -5.05 3.33
C GLU A 211 -17.21 -3.61 2.83
N GLU A 212 -18.31 -2.91 3.12
CA GLU A 212 -18.48 -1.50 2.78
C GLU A 212 -17.41 -0.60 3.44
N ALA A 213 -17.08 -0.88 4.71
CA ALA A 213 -16.03 -0.16 5.42
C ALA A 213 -14.66 -0.40 4.77
N ILE A 214 -14.30 -1.66 4.50
CA ILE A 214 -13.05 -2.02 3.82
C ILE A 214 -12.99 -1.37 2.43
N SER A 215 -14.06 -1.44 1.66
CA SER A 215 -14.16 -0.81 0.33
C SER A 215 -13.87 0.69 0.42
N LYS A 216 -14.46 1.36 1.42
CA LYS A 216 -14.27 2.79 1.61
C LYS A 216 -12.84 3.16 2.01
N ILE A 217 -12.22 2.37 2.89
CA ILE A 217 -10.86 2.60 3.38
C ILE A 217 -9.83 2.35 2.27
N THR A 218 -9.94 1.19 1.62
CA THR A 218 -8.96 0.69 0.65
C THR A 218 -9.18 1.22 -0.75
N ARG A 219 -10.36 1.82 -1.02
CA ARG A 219 -10.83 2.22 -2.36
C ARG A 219 -10.96 1.03 -3.32
N ILE A 220 -11.03 -0.19 -2.79
CA ILE A 220 -11.31 -1.39 -3.56
C ILE A 220 -12.83 -1.49 -3.76
N PRO A 221 -13.34 -1.64 -5.00
CA PRO A 221 -14.76 -1.82 -5.27
C PRO A 221 -15.34 -3.03 -4.53
N MET A 222 -16.60 -2.90 -4.09
CA MET A 222 -17.31 -3.93 -3.29
C MET A 222 -17.36 -5.29 -3.98
N ASP A 223 -17.58 -5.31 -5.30
CA ASP A 223 -17.60 -6.50 -6.14
C ASP A 223 -16.26 -7.26 -6.18
N MET A 224 -15.15 -6.60 -5.83
CA MET A 224 -13.86 -7.27 -5.70
C MET A 224 -13.59 -7.83 -4.31
N ILE A 225 -14.32 -7.38 -3.29
CA ILE A 225 -14.22 -7.85 -1.90
C ILE A 225 -15.19 -9.02 -1.70
N ASP A 226 -16.41 -8.92 -2.24
CA ASP A 226 -17.38 -10.02 -2.24
C ASP A 226 -17.22 -10.91 -3.48
N ALA A 227 -16.67 -12.10 -3.27
CA ALA A 227 -16.52 -13.10 -4.33
C ALA A 227 -17.86 -13.69 -4.83
N LYS A 228 -18.97 -13.51 -4.10
CA LYS A 228 -20.28 -14.08 -4.45
C LYS A 228 -21.11 -13.18 -5.37
N GLU A 229 -20.89 -11.87 -5.36
CA GLU A 229 -21.60 -10.89 -6.21
C GLU A 229 -20.73 -10.37 -7.39
N ASN A 230 -19.95 -11.25 -8.01
CA ASN A 230 -19.01 -10.87 -9.08
C ASN A 230 -19.70 -10.61 -10.44
N THR A 231 -20.80 -9.85 -10.47
CA THR A 231 -21.60 -9.60 -11.69
C THR A 231 -20.90 -8.71 -12.71
N ASN A 232 -19.90 -7.92 -12.27
CA ASN A 232 -19.18 -7.00 -13.15
C ASN A 232 -18.29 -7.71 -14.17
N TYR A 233 -17.77 -8.89 -13.84
CA TYR A 233 -16.94 -9.67 -14.76
C TYR A 233 -17.77 -10.49 -15.77
N ASN A 234 -19.00 -10.90 -15.41
CA ASN A 234 -19.85 -11.74 -16.27
C ASN A 234 -20.14 -11.09 -17.63
N ASN A 235 -20.26 -9.76 -17.68
CA ASN A 235 -20.54 -9.01 -18.91
C ASN A 235 -19.34 -8.15 -19.34
N LEU A 236 -18.17 -8.32 -18.73
CA LEU A 236 -17.00 -7.49 -18.99
C LEU A 236 -16.51 -7.65 -20.43
N GLU A 237 -16.46 -8.90 -20.91
CA GLU A 237 -16.06 -9.23 -22.27
C GLU A 237 -16.95 -8.54 -23.30
N ASP A 238 -18.27 -8.69 -23.19
CA ASP A 238 -19.24 -8.05 -24.10
C ASP A 238 -19.13 -6.53 -24.08
N LYS A 239 -19.03 -5.93 -22.89
CA LYS A 239 -18.87 -4.47 -22.75
C LYS A 239 -17.61 -3.97 -23.43
N ILE A 240 -16.49 -4.68 -23.32
CA ILE A 240 -15.23 -4.30 -23.98
C ILE A 240 -15.37 -4.46 -25.50
N LYS A 241 -15.91 -5.59 -25.98
CA LYS A 241 -16.10 -5.88 -27.41
C LYS A 241 -17.01 -4.85 -28.12
N THR A 242 -17.96 -4.23 -27.40
CA THR A 242 -18.76 -3.13 -27.99
C THR A 242 -17.96 -1.89 -28.36
N LYS A 243 -16.76 -1.71 -27.76
CA LYS A 243 -15.92 -0.52 -27.93
C LYS A 243 -14.55 -0.80 -28.54
N LEU A 244 -14.09 -2.05 -28.54
CA LEU A 244 -12.83 -2.49 -29.11
C LEU A 244 -13.10 -3.50 -30.24
N PHE A 245 -12.84 -3.07 -31.47
CA PHE A 245 -13.15 -3.87 -32.66
C PHE A 245 -11.94 -4.64 -33.18
N GLY A 246 -12.18 -5.88 -33.63
CA GLY A 246 -11.18 -6.71 -34.31
C GLY A 246 -10.16 -7.40 -33.40
N GLN A 247 -10.38 -7.40 -32.09
CA GLN A 247 -9.47 -7.99 -31.09
C GLN A 247 -10.19 -8.96 -30.14
N ASP A 248 -11.26 -9.60 -30.60
CA ASP A 248 -12.13 -10.42 -29.77
C ASP A 248 -11.38 -11.53 -29.02
N GLY A 249 -10.46 -12.22 -29.69
CA GLY A 249 -9.63 -13.26 -29.07
C GLY A 249 -8.73 -12.70 -27.96
N ALA A 250 -8.19 -11.49 -28.12
CA ALA A 250 -7.39 -10.84 -27.08
C ALA A 250 -8.24 -10.44 -25.87
N VAL A 251 -9.46 -9.96 -26.10
CA VAL A 251 -10.41 -9.64 -25.02
C VAL A 251 -10.79 -10.90 -24.25
N SER A 252 -11.20 -11.97 -24.94
CA SER A 252 -11.61 -13.22 -24.30
C SER A 252 -10.47 -13.82 -23.47
N ALA A 253 -9.26 -13.90 -24.03
CA ALA A 253 -8.09 -14.45 -23.32
C ALA A 253 -7.73 -13.65 -22.06
N LEU A 254 -7.81 -12.32 -22.13
CA LEU A 254 -7.57 -11.45 -20.97
C LEU A 254 -8.61 -11.66 -19.88
N VAL A 255 -9.90 -11.59 -20.24
CA VAL A 255 -11.01 -11.70 -19.29
C VAL A 255 -11.01 -13.08 -18.62
N GLU A 256 -10.82 -14.16 -19.39
CA GLU A 256 -10.71 -15.52 -18.86
C GLU A 256 -9.55 -15.65 -17.85
N SER A 257 -8.37 -15.13 -18.20
CA SER A 257 -7.20 -15.21 -17.31
C SER A 257 -7.39 -14.42 -16.01
N ILE A 258 -8.08 -13.27 -16.07
CA ILE A 258 -8.44 -12.48 -14.87
C ILE A 258 -9.45 -13.26 -14.00
N LEU A 259 -10.47 -13.87 -14.61
CA LEU A 259 -11.46 -14.68 -13.91
C LEU A 259 -10.84 -15.88 -13.19
N VAL A 260 -9.93 -16.60 -13.87
CA VAL A 260 -9.17 -17.71 -13.26
C VAL A 260 -8.39 -17.22 -12.04
N SER A 261 -7.70 -16.09 -12.15
CA SER A 261 -6.94 -15.52 -11.02
C SER A 261 -7.84 -15.09 -9.85
N LYS A 262 -9.05 -14.60 -10.13
CA LYS A 262 -10.05 -14.20 -9.13
C LYS A 262 -10.78 -15.37 -8.47
N SER A 263 -10.78 -16.57 -9.06
CA SER A 263 -11.44 -17.76 -8.50
C SER A 263 -10.86 -18.28 -7.17
N GLY A 264 -9.80 -17.63 -6.66
CA GLY A 264 -9.13 -18.01 -5.41
C GLY A 264 -8.12 -19.14 -5.58
N MET A 265 -7.83 -19.57 -6.82
CA MET A 265 -6.81 -20.57 -7.15
C MET A 265 -5.38 -20.02 -7.15
N ARG A 266 -5.18 -18.72 -6.91
CA ARG A 266 -3.88 -18.03 -6.95
C ARG A 266 -3.39 -17.67 -5.54
N ASP A 267 -2.07 -17.66 -5.38
CA ASP A 267 -1.43 -17.12 -4.18
C ASP A 267 -1.84 -15.65 -3.96
N ARG A 268 -2.13 -15.30 -2.70
CA ARG A 268 -2.65 -13.97 -2.33
C ARG A 268 -1.62 -12.85 -2.38
N ASN A 269 -0.33 -13.18 -2.49
CA ASN A 269 0.78 -12.23 -2.50
C ASN A 269 1.29 -11.97 -3.92
N LYS A 270 0.41 -11.97 -4.92
CA LYS A 270 0.76 -11.75 -6.33
C LYS A 270 -0.26 -10.80 -6.95
N PRO A 271 0.11 -10.08 -8.03
CA PRO A 271 -0.84 -9.28 -8.77
C PRO A 271 -2.06 -10.10 -9.22
N ILE A 272 -3.20 -9.43 -9.43
CA ILE A 272 -4.42 -10.05 -9.96
C ILE A 272 -4.08 -10.78 -11.26
N GLY A 273 -3.21 -10.20 -12.08
CA GLY A 273 -2.61 -10.85 -13.23
C GLY A 273 -1.48 -10.02 -13.81
N SER A 274 -0.53 -10.71 -14.44
CA SER A 274 0.56 -10.14 -15.22
C SER A 274 0.42 -10.59 -16.66
N PHE A 275 0.23 -9.63 -17.55
CA PHE A 275 -0.10 -9.87 -18.96
C PHE A 275 0.91 -9.20 -19.88
N LEU A 276 1.30 -9.90 -20.94
CA LEU A 276 2.13 -9.35 -22.01
C LEU A 276 1.33 -9.25 -23.30
N PHE A 277 1.03 -8.03 -23.75
CA PHE A 277 0.34 -7.75 -25.00
C PHE A 277 1.35 -7.63 -26.13
N VAL A 278 1.25 -8.48 -27.14
CA VAL A 278 2.17 -8.49 -28.29
C VAL A 278 1.41 -8.23 -29.58
N GLY A 279 2.00 -7.47 -30.51
CA GLY A 279 1.41 -7.22 -31.83
C GLY A 279 1.85 -5.87 -32.41
N PRO A 280 1.37 -5.50 -33.60
CA PRO A 280 1.71 -4.22 -34.23
C PRO A 280 1.26 -3.00 -33.41
N THR A 281 1.79 -1.82 -33.75
CA THR A 281 1.30 -0.55 -33.21
C THR A 281 -0.09 -0.24 -33.76
N GLY A 282 -0.91 0.49 -32.99
CA GLY A 282 -2.23 0.93 -33.43
C GLY A 282 -3.32 -0.16 -33.49
N THR A 283 -3.07 -1.37 -32.98
CA THR A 283 -4.05 -2.48 -32.98
C THR A 283 -5.00 -2.49 -31.79
N GLY A 284 -4.85 -1.56 -30.85
CA GLY A 284 -5.76 -1.41 -29.71
C GLY A 284 -5.24 -1.93 -28.36
N LYS A 285 -3.94 -2.26 -28.24
CA LYS A 285 -3.31 -2.70 -26.96
C LYS A 285 -3.60 -1.75 -25.78
N THR A 286 -3.30 -0.47 -25.95
CA THR A 286 -3.57 0.58 -24.95
C THR A 286 -5.07 0.83 -24.75
N GLU A 287 -5.88 0.67 -25.80
CA GLU A 287 -7.33 0.86 -25.74
C GLU A 287 -8.00 -0.25 -24.92
N LEU A 288 -7.56 -1.51 -25.04
CA LEU A 288 -8.03 -2.61 -24.19
C LEU A 288 -7.79 -2.29 -22.70
N CYS A 289 -6.62 -1.78 -22.35
CA CYS A 289 -6.31 -1.37 -20.97
C CYS A 289 -7.25 -0.26 -20.48
N ARG A 290 -7.53 0.73 -21.33
CA ARG A 290 -8.45 1.84 -21.03
C ARG A 290 -9.88 1.34 -20.82
N GLN A 291 -10.37 0.46 -21.71
CA GLN A 291 -11.70 -0.12 -21.60
C GLN A 291 -11.81 -1.04 -20.37
N LEU A 292 -10.77 -1.82 -20.07
CA LEU A 292 -10.73 -2.65 -18.87
C LEU A 292 -10.85 -1.79 -17.60
N ALA A 293 -9.99 -0.78 -17.46
CA ALA A 293 -10.01 0.12 -16.30
C ALA A 293 -11.35 0.86 -16.16
N HIS A 294 -11.90 1.36 -17.26
CA HIS A 294 -13.20 2.03 -17.28
C HIS A 294 -14.35 1.09 -16.86
N ASN A 295 -14.43 -0.12 -17.40
CA ASN A 295 -15.52 -1.05 -17.09
C ASN A 295 -15.43 -1.61 -15.67
N LEU A 296 -14.22 -1.72 -15.11
CA LEU A 296 -13.99 -2.10 -13.71
C LEU A 296 -14.05 -0.91 -12.74
N SER A 297 -14.23 0.32 -13.23
CA SER A 297 -14.22 1.55 -12.42
C SER A 297 -12.94 1.72 -11.57
N ILE A 298 -11.80 1.33 -12.12
CA ILE A 298 -10.48 1.45 -11.48
C ILE A 298 -9.58 2.42 -12.26
N LYS A 299 -8.54 2.98 -11.61
CA LYS A 299 -7.62 3.89 -12.30
C LYS A 299 -6.72 3.12 -13.28
N LEU A 300 -6.39 3.74 -14.41
CA LEU A 300 -5.31 3.30 -15.31
C LEU A 300 -4.07 4.13 -15.01
N ARG A 301 -2.99 3.48 -14.55
CA ARG A 301 -1.67 4.08 -14.34
C ARG A 301 -0.77 3.69 -15.52
N LYS A 302 -0.50 4.62 -16.42
CA LYS A 302 0.27 4.38 -17.65
C LYS A 302 1.68 4.94 -17.53
N TYR A 303 2.66 4.13 -17.90
CA TYR A 303 4.07 4.49 -17.97
C TYR A 303 4.63 4.13 -19.34
N ASP A 304 5.29 5.08 -20.01
CA ASP A 304 5.98 4.85 -21.27
C ASP A 304 7.42 4.37 -20.98
N MET A 305 7.74 3.13 -21.33
CA MET A 305 9.05 2.55 -21.04
C MET A 305 10.18 3.16 -21.88
N SER A 306 9.87 3.93 -22.92
CA SER A 306 10.84 4.76 -23.65
C SER A 306 11.43 5.87 -22.76
N GLU A 307 10.71 6.34 -21.74
CA GLU A 307 11.24 7.32 -20.77
C GLU A 307 12.22 6.70 -19.77
N TYR A 308 12.25 5.36 -19.70
CA TYR A 308 13.04 4.58 -18.75
C TYR A 308 14.17 3.77 -19.41
N MET A 309 14.64 4.22 -20.58
CA MET A 309 15.72 3.57 -21.35
C MET A 309 17.08 3.62 -20.64
N GLU A 310 17.33 4.65 -19.84
CA GLU A 310 18.61 4.90 -19.20
C GLU A 310 18.57 4.54 -17.71
N GLN A 311 19.66 3.99 -17.17
CA GLN A 311 19.68 3.50 -15.78
C GLN A 311 19.26 4.55 -14.74
N HIS A 312 19.63 5.82 -14.93
CA HIS A 312 19.27 6.89 -13.99
C HIS A 312 17.78 7.26 -14.06
N SER A 313 17.13 7.09 -15.21
CA SER A 313 15.69 7.37 -15.36
C SER A 313 14.83 6.36 -14.61
N VAL A 314 15.30 5.12 -14.42
CA VAL A 314 14.66 4.08 -13.60
C VAL A 314 14.45 4.55 -12.15
N SER A 315 15.35 5.39 -11.63
CA SER A 315 15.20 5.94 -10.27
C SER A 315 13.95 6.80 -10.10
N LYS A 316 13.41 7.39 -11.18
CA LYS A 316 12.12 8.11 -11.12
C LYS A 316 10.95 7.14 -10.87
N LEU A 317 11.06 5.89 -11.30
CA LEU A 317 10.03 4.87 -11.15
C LEU A 317 10.00 4.32 -9.71
N ILE A 318 11.16 4.08 -9.10
CA ILE A 318 11.31 3.36 -7.81
C ILE A 318 11.94 4.17 -6.66
N GLY A 319 12.30 5.42 -6.92
CA GLY A 319 12.96 6.31 -5.97
C GLY A 319 14.47 6.32 -6.15
N ALA A 320 15.08 7.49 -5.95
CA ALA A 320 16.53 7.65 -6.01
C ALA A 320 17.20 7.16 -4.71
N PRO A 321 18.38 6.50 -4.79
CA PRO A 321 19.12 6.11 -3.60
C PRO A 321 19.51 7.31 -2.72
N PRO A 322 19.75 7.08 -1.41
CA PRO A 322 20.26 8.10 -0.50
C PRO A 322 21.50 8.84 -1.05
N GLY A 323 21.42 10.17 -1.13
CA GLY A 323 22.53 11.04 -1.57
C GLY A 323 22.45 11.54 -3.02
N TYR A 324 21.41 11.20 -3.79
CA TYR A 324 21.15 11.75 -5.12
C TYR A 324 20.15 12.93 -5.08
N VAL A 325 20.28 13.88 -6.02
CA VAL A 325 19.37 15.02 -6.16
C VAL A 325 17.95 14.49 -6.42
N GLY A 326 16.99 14.81 -5.54
CA GLY A 326 15.61 14.28 -5.55
C GLY A 326 15.21 13.53 -4.26
N HIS A 327 16.15 13.27 -3.35
CA HIS A 327 15.92 12.52 -2.10
C HIS A 327 15.22 13.34 -0.97
N ALA A 328 14.76 14.56 -1.20
CA ALA A 328 14.31 15.46 -0.12
C ALA A 328 13.02 16.26 -0.39
N GLU A 329 12.35 16.09 -1.53
CA GLU A 329 11.10 16.80 -1.82
C GLU A 329 9.91 15.84 -1.80
N GLY A 330 8.91 16.17 -0.98
CA GLY A 330 7.80 15.31 -0.55
C GLY A 330 7.21 14.41 -1.64
N GLY A 331 6.94 13.15 -1.29
CA GLY A 331 6.37 12.13 -2.18
C GLY A 331 7.35 11.64 -3.26
N MET A 332 8.01 12.53 -4.00
CA MET A 332 8.85 12.21 -5.17
C MET A 332 10.06 11.32 -4.87
N GLY A 333 10.58 11.33 -3.64
CA GLY A 333 11.74 10.50 -3.25
C GLY A 333 11.49 8.99 -3.31
N ALA A 334 10.23 8.53 -3.22
CA ALA A 334 9.90 7.11 -3.12
C ALA A 334 9.60 6.43 -4.47
N GLY A 335 9.67 7.15 -5.59
CA GLY A 335 9.39 6.62 -6.93
C GLY A 335 7.93 6.73 -7.33
N GLN A 336 7.70 7.16 -8.56
CA GLN A 336 6.36 7.43 -9.11
C GLN A 336 5.46 6.20 -9.06
N LEU A 337 5.98 5.02 -9.43
CA LEU A 337 5.20 3.78 -9.46
C LEU A 337 4.75 3.35 -8.07
N ILE A 338 5.65 3.45 -7.09
CA ILE A 338 5.37 3.09 -5.70
C ILE A 338 4.29 4.00 -5.13
N ASN A 339 4.40 5.32 -5.34
CA ASN A 339 3.40 6.27 -4.86
C ASN A 339 2.04 6.10 -5.54
N ASP A 340 2.01 5.89 -6.86
CA ASP A 340 0.76 5.75 -7.61
C ASP A 340 -0.02 4.49 -7.21
N VAL A 341 0.70 3.39 -6.93
CA VAL A 341 0.11 2.14 -6.45
C VAL A 341 -0.31 2.27 -4.99
N GLU A 342 0.46 2.95 -4.14
CA GLU A 342 0.03 3.23 -2.76
C GLU A 342 -1.22 4.14 -2.71
N GLU A 343 -1.29 5.18 -3.55
CA GLU A 343 -2.45 6.08 -3.62
C GLU A 343 -3.70 5.36 -4.17
N THR A 344 -3.49 4.43 -5.09
CA THR A 344 -4.53 3.62 -5.73
C THR A 344 -4.12 2.16 -5.90
N PRO A 345 -4.24 1.34 -4.83
CA PRO A 345 -3.79 -0.06 -4.84
C PRO A 345 -4.58 -0.94 -5.81
N ASN A 346 -5.83 -0.55 -6.11
CA ASN A 346 -6.63 -1.18 -7.13
C ASN A 346 -6.61 -0.36 -8.42
N CYS A 347 -5.68 -0.74 -9.31
CA CYS A 347 -5.51 -0.09 -10.59
C CYS A 347 -5.03 -1.08 -11.65
N VAL A 348 -5.16 -0.66 -12.91
CA VAL A 348 -4.43 -1.26 -14.02
C VAL A 348 -3.11 -0.52 -14.14
N VAL A 349 -1.98 -1.22 -14.00
CA VAL A 349 -0.66 -0.67 -14.30
C VAL A 349 -0.28 -1.08 -15.71
N LEU A 350 -0.14 -0.10 -16.60
CA LEU A 350 0.24 -0.28 -17.99
C LEU A 350 1.67 0.19 -18.21
N LEU A 351 2.55 -0.74 -18.60
CA LEU A 351 3.93 -0.48 -19.00
C LEU A 351 4.02 -0.60 -20.52
N ASP A 352 3.97 0.54 -21.21
CA ASP A 352 3.91 0.61 -22.66
C ASP A 352 5.31 0.44 -23.27
N GLU A 353 5.43 -0.36 -24.33
CA GLU A 353 6.68 -0.62 -25.07
C GLU A 353 7.83 -1.14 -24.19
N VAL A 354 7.54 -2.18 -23.40
CA VAL A 354 8.43 -2.71 -22.37
C VAL A 354 9.79 -3.17 -22.90
N GLU A 355 9.90 -3.51 -24.19
CA GLU A 355 11.16 -3.86 -24.85
C GLU A 355 12.17 -2.70 -24.94
N LYS A 356 11.72 -1.45 -24.77
CA LYS A 356 12.59 -0.27 -24.78
C LYS A 356 13.18 0.04 -23.41
N ALA A 357 12.61 -0.49 -22.34
CA ALA A 357 13.05 -0.17 -20.97
C ALA A 357 14.49 -0.64 -20.70
N HIS A 358 15.17 0.04 -19.79
CA HIS A 358 16.44 -0.46 -19.26
C HIS A 358 16.25 -1.85 -18.60
N PRO A 359 17.20 -2.80 -18.71
CA PRO A 359 17.08 -4.14 -18.13
C PRO A 359 16.77 -4.16 -16.63
N SER A 360 17.18 -3.15 -15.87
CA SER A 360 16.84 -3.03 -14.45
C SER A 360 15.33 -2.95 -14.19
N VAL A 361 14.54 -2.43 -15.14
CA VAL A 361 13.08 -2.43 -15.04
C VAL A 361 12.56 -3.86 -15.00
N MET A 362 13.11 -4.77 -15.80
CA MET A 362 12.66 -6.18 -15.82
C MET A 362 12.87 -6.86 -14.46
N ASN A 363 13.98 -6.56 -13.78
CA ASN A 363 14.26 -7.10 -12.44
C ASN A 363 13.23 -6.61 -11.41
N LEU A 364 12.80 -5.35 -11.51
CA LEU A 364 11.76 -4.80 -10.64
C LEU A 364 10.41 -5.48 -10.90
N LEU A 365 10.08 -5.74 -12.17
CA LEU A 365 8.85 -6.43 -12.53
C LEU A 365 8.85 -7.89 -12.07
N LEU A 366 9.99 -8.57 -12.08
CA LEU A 366 10.12 -9.90 -11.47
C LEU A 366 9.74 -9.86 -9.99
N GLN A 367 10.27 -8.91 -9.21
CA GLN A 367 9.91 -8.74 -7.80
C GLN A 367 8.40 -8.52 -7.61
N VAL A 368 7.79 -7.66 -8.44
CA VAL A 368 6.35 -7.39 -8.40
C VAL A 368 5.53 -8.65 -8.71
N MET A 369 5.91 -9.43 -9.73
CA MET A 369 5.18 -10.63 -10.14
C MET A 369 5.34 -11.79 -9.13
N ASP A 370 6.43 -11.80 -8.37
CA ASP A 370 6.79 -12.86 -7.44
C ASP A 370 6.14 -12.68 -6.07
N ASP A 371 6.35 -11.50 -5.49
CA ASP A 371 6.00 -11.18 -4.11
C ASP A 371 4.82 -10.21 -3.99
N GLY A 372 4.29 -9.74 -5.14
CA GLY A 372 3.18 -8.79 -5.16
C GLY A 372 3.53 -7.46 -4.51
N LYS A 373 4.81 -7.17 -4.31
CA LYS A 373 5.31 -6.04 -3.55
C LYS A 373 6.53 -5.43 -4.24
N LEU A 374 6.66 -4.11 -4.13
CA LEU A 374 7.82 -3.39 -4.62
C LEU A 374 8.36 -2.49 -3.51
N THR A 375 9.59 -2.73 -3.10
CA THR A 375 10.28 -1.89 -2.11
C THR A 375 11.21 -0.92 -2.83
N GLY A 376 10.97 0.38 -2.63
CA GLY A 376 11.78 1.45 -3.15
C GLY A 376 13.11 1.61 -2.40
N SER A 377 13.97 2.46 -2.94
CA SER A 377 15.30 2.74 -2.36
C SER A 377 15.26 3.47 -1.01
N THR A 378 14.14 4.12 -0.68
CA THR A 378 13.87 4.72 0.63
C THR A 378 13.38 3.73 1.68
N GLY A 379 13.14 2.46 1.31
CA GLY A 379 12.51 1.45 2.16
C GLY A 379 10.97 1.50 2.15
N LYS A 380 10.37 2.45 1.43
CA LYS A 380 8.91 2.49 1.21
C LYS A 380 8.48 1.31 0.35
N GLU A 381 7.36 0.68 0.68
CA GLU A 381 6.84 -0.49 -0.01
C GLU A 381 5.46 -0.21 -0.62
N ALA A 382 5.23 -0.66 -1.86
CA ALA A 382 3.93 -0.65 -2.51
C ALA A 382 3.42 -2.08 -2.72
N ASP A 383 2.12 -2.28 -2.48
CA ASP A 383 1.44 -3.57 -2.64
C ASP A 383 0.68 -3.64 -3.98
N PHE A 384 1.04 -4.62 -4.78
CA PHE A 384 0.51 -4.90 -6.11
C PHE A 384 -0.49 -6.06 -6.12
N SER A 385 -0.86 -6.64 -4.97
CA SER A 385 -1.76 -7.79 -4.90
C SER A 385 -3.16 -7.51 -5.47
N ASN A 386 -3.55 -6.23 -5.55
CA ASN A 386 -4.80 -5.77 -6.17
C ASN A 386 -4.59 -5.07 -7.53
N VAL A 387 -3.41 -5.19 -8.12
CA VAL A 387 -3.05 -4.58 -9.41
C VAL A 387 -3.22 -5.58 -10.55
N ILE A 388 -3.77 -5.10 -11.68
CA ILE A 388 -3.67 -5.80 -12.96
C ILE A 388 -2.46 -5.21 -13.69
N LEU A 389 -1.38 -5.99 -13.79
CA LEU A 389 -0.14 -5.60 -14.45
C LEU A 389 -0.20 -5.96 -15.93
N ILE A 390 -0.11 -4.97 -16.81
CA ILE A 390 -0.13 -5.14 -18.25
C ILE A 390 1.13 -4.51 -18.84
N MET A 391 1.84 -5.28 -19.65
CA MET A 391 2.99 -4.84 -20.43
C MET A 391 2.62 -4.91 -21.90
N THR A 392 2.97 -3.90 -22.70
CA THR A 392 2.82 -3.98 -24.15
C THR A 392 4.18 -4.13 -24.81
N SER A 393 4.18 -4.80 -25.95
CA SER A 393 5.36 -4.92 -26.79
C SER A 393 5.00 -4.91 -28.27
N ASN A 394 5.89 -4.34 -29.07
CA ASN A 394 5.81 -4.37 -30.53
C ASN A 394 6.67 -5.49 -31.15
N LEU A 395 7.24 -6.37 -30.33
CA LEU A 395 8.00 -7.53 -30.79
C LEU A 395 7.18 -8.43 -31.74
N GLY A 396 7.85 -9.02 -32.73
CA GLY A 396 7.22 -9.89 -33.74
C GLY A 396 6.59 -9.17 -34.94
N SER A 397 6.23 -7.89 -34.80
CA SER A 397 5.52 -7.12 -35.85
C SER A 397 6.27 -7.01 -37.18
N ALA A 398 7.58 -6.73 -37.12
CA ALA A 398 8.41 -6.57 -38.31
C ALA A 398 8.73 -7.91 -39.03
N GLN A 399 8.69 -9.03 -38.30
CA GLN A 399 8.95 -10.35 -38.87
C GLN A 399 7.71 -10.90 -39.58
N LYS A 400 6.51 -10.66 -39.04
CA LYS A 400 5.24 -10.95 -39.74
C LYS A 400 5.11 -10.20 -41.06
N ALA A 401 5.50 -8.92 -41.10
CA ALA A 401 5.49 -8.13 -42.34
C ALA A 401 6.46 -8.65 -43.42
N LYS A 402 7.59 -9.26 -43.02
CA LYS A 402 8.56 -9.85 -43.95
C LYS A 402 8.16 -11.24 -44.45
N HIS A 403 7.51 -12.06 -43.62
CA HIS A 403 7.10 -13.42 -44.00
C HIS A 403 5.84 -13.46 -44.88
N ALA A 404 5.03 -12.39 -44.89
CA ALA A 404 3.89 -12.25 -45.80
C ALA A 404 4.25 -12.26 -47.30
N ILE A 405 5.54 -12.18 -47.66
CA ILE A 405 6.03 -12.17 -49.06
C ILE A 405 6.51 -13.57 -49.52
N GLY A 406 6.51 -14.60 -48.66
CA GLY A 406 6.97 -15.96 -48.99
C GLY A 406 5.96 -17.07 -48.66
N PHE A 407 6.00 -18.18 -49.40
CA PHE A 407 5.13 -19.36 -49.30
C PHE A 407 5.37 -20.22 -48.04
N SER A 408 5.36 -19.63 -46.84
CA SER A 408 5.42 -20.35 -45.57
C SER A 408 4.28 -19.90 -44.66
N THR A 409 3.41 -20.84 -44.31
CA THR A 409 2.18 -20.63 -43.53
C THR A 409 2.41 -20.52 -42.01
N ASP A 410 3.65 -20.52 -41.55
CA ASP A 410 3.98 -20.56 -40.11
C ASP A 410 4.15 -19.13 -39.54
N ASN A 411 3.09 -18.31 -39.64
CA ASN A 411 3.10 -16.92 -39.17
C ASN A 411 2.86 -16.77 -37.66
N GLU A 412 2.26 -17.79 -36.99
CA GLU A 412 2.01 -17.78 -35.54
C GLU A 412 3.30 -17.94 -34.71
N ASP A 413 4.28 -18.70 -35.22
CA ASP A 413 5.54 -18.96 -34.50
C ASP A 413 6.45 -17.71 -34.39
N ALA A 414 6.33 -16.75 -35.31
CA ALA A 414 7.25 -15.60 -35.37
C ALA A 414 7.12 -14.64 -34.18
N SER A 415 5.89 -14.34 -33.72
CA SER A 415 5.66 -13.52 -32.52
C SER A 415 6.22 -14.21 -31.28
N TYR A 416 5.91 -15.51 -31.15
CA TYR A 416 6.33 -16.33 -30.03
C TYR A 416 7.85 -16.49 -29.95
N GLU A 417 8.52 -16.69 -31.08
CA GLU A 417 9.98 -16.70 -31.15
C GLU A 417 10.60 -15.35 -30.78
N ALA A 418 10.03 -14.23 -31.24
CA ALA A 418 10.53 -12.90 -30.91
C ALA A 418 10.46 -12.64 -29.39
N VAL A 419 9.34 -12.99 -28.76
CA VAL A 419 9.15 -12.93 -27.30
C VAL A 419 10.16 -13.83 -26.57
N LYS A 420 10.37 -15.07 -27.04
CA LYS A 420 11.34 -16.01 -26.47
C LYS A 420 12.79 -15.52 -26.53
N ARG A 421 13.15 -14.81 -27.60
CA ARG A 421 14.50 -14.27 -27.82
C ARG A 421 14.77 -13.05 -26.95
N PHE A 422 13.77 -12.18 -26.75
CA PHE A 422 13.92 -10.96 -25.97
C PHE A 422 13.79 -11.21 -24.46
N PHE A 423 12.71 -11.88 -24.03
CA PHE A 423 12.44 -12.11 -22.62
C PHE A 423 13.06 -13.42 -22.14
N SER A 424 13.75 -13.35 -21.00
CA SER A 424 14.33 -14.51 -20.35
C SER A 424 13.26 -15.56 -20.00
N PRO A 425 13.61 -16.86 -19.94
CA PRO A 425 12.69 -17.88 -19.46
C PRO A 425 12.09 -17.55 -18.09
N GLU A 426 12.91 -16.96 -17.19
CA GLU A 426 12.49 -16.53 -15.87
C GLU A 426 11.35 -15.52 -15.93
N PHE A 427 11.47 -14.47 -16.75
CA PHE A 427 10.44 -13.46 -16.92
C PHE A 427 9.17 -14.04 -17.55
N ARG A 428 9.32 -14.88 -18.59
CA ARG A 428 8.19 -15.50 -19.28
C ARG A 428 7.38 -16.44 -18.38
N ASN A 429 8.03 -17.12 -17.45
CA ASN A 429 7.36 -18.00 -16.50
C ASN A 429 6.54 -17.26 -15.43
N ARG A 430 6.68 -15.92 -15.32
CA ARG A 430 5.91 -15.07 -14.40
C ARG A 430 4.76 -14.32 -15.06
N ILE A 431 4.71 -14.32 -16.39
CA ILE A 431 3.57 -13.80 -17.15
C ILE A 431 2.47 -14.86 -17.14
N ASP A 432 1.25 -14.48 -16.75
CA ASP A 432 0.10 -15.38 -16.71
C ASP A 432 -0.42 -15.72 -18.09
N ALA A 433 -0.48 -14.70 -18.97
CA ALA A 433 -0.85 -14.89 -20.36
C ALA A 433 -0.12 -13.89 -21.27
N THR A 434 0.38 -14.39 -22.39
CA THR A 434 0.80 -13.56 -23.52
C THR A 434 -0.39 -13.44 -24.46
N ILE A 435 -0.87 -12.22 -24.66
CA ILE A 435 -2.09 -11.92 -25.43
C ILE A 435 -1.67 -11.29 -26.75
N GLU A 436 -2.01 -11.96 -27.84
CA GLU A 436 -1.65 -11.53 -29.19
C GLU A 436 -2.73 -10.63 -29.80
N PHE A 437 -2.29 -9.51 -30.38
CA PHE A 437 -3.12 -8.56 -31.10
C PHE A 437 -2.87 -8.66 -32.59
N ASN A 438 -3.95 -8.79 -33.35
CA ASN A 438 -3.91 -8.93 -34.79
C ASN A 438 -3.94 -7.57 -35.48
N SER A 439 -3.44 -7.51 -36.72
CA SER A 439 -3.62 -6.34 -37.56
C SER A 439 -5.10 -6.08 -37.80
N LEU A 440 -5.50 -4.81 -37.83
CA LEU A 440 -6.88 -4.44 -38.11
C LEU A 440 -7.20 -4.59 -39.60
N GLU A 441 -8.32 -5.24 -39.90
CA GLU A 441 -8.88 -5.32 -41.23
C GLU A 441 -9.68 -4.04 -41.57
N LYS A 442 -9.97 -3.85 -42.86
CA LYS A 442 -10.69 -2.66 -43.33
C LYS A 442 -12.04 -2.48 -42.62
N GLU A 443 -12.77 -3.57 -42.41
CA GLU A 443 -14.06 -3.57 -41.72
C GLU A 443 -13.93 -3.04 -40.29
N HIS A 444 -12.88 -3.45 -39.56
CA HIS A 444 -12.61 -2.94 -38.21
C HIS A 444 -12.28 -1.43 -38.24
N ILE A 445 -11.52 -0.98 -39.24
CA ILE A 445 -11.17 0.43 -39.41
C ILE A 445 -12.44 1.27 -39.66
N ASP A 446 -13.34 0.79 -40.52
CA ASP A 446 -14.61 1.47 -40.82
C ASP A 446 -15.46 1.62 -39.54
N MET A 447 -15.55 0.56 -38.72
CA MET A 447 -16.23 0.61 -37.41
C MET A 447 -15.60 1.61 -36.42
N ILE A 448 -14.26 1.69 -36.39
CA ILE A 448 -13.54 2.66 -35.54
C ILE A 448 -13.87 4.09 -35.98
N VAL A 449 -13.87 4.35 -37.29
CA VAL A 449 -14.20 5.68 -37.84
C VAL A 449 -15.63 6.07 -37.46
N ASP A 450 -16.59 5.18 -37.63
CA ASP A 450 -17.99 5.42 -37.26
C ASP A 450 -18.14 5.72 -35.76
N LYS A 451 -17.43 4.96 -34.90
CA LYS A 451 -17.39 5.24 -33.45
C LYS A 451 -16.84 6.64 -33.16
N THR A 452 -15.70 7.01 -33.74
CA THR A 452 -15.09 8.34 -33.53
C THR A 452 -16.01 9.46 -34.02
N ILE A 453 -16.69 9.28 -35.15
CA ILE A 453 -17.68 10.25 -35.65
C ILE A 453 -18.82 10.43 -34.66
N ASN A 454 -19.34 9.34 -34.09
CA ASN A 454 -20.43 9.39 -33.12
C ASN A 454 -19.99 10.06 -31.80
N GLU A 455 -18.78 9.79 -31.31
CA GLU A 455 -18.21 10.45 -30.13
C GLU A 455 -18.06 11.97 -30.36
N ILE A 456 -17.59 12.38 -31.54
CA ILE A 456 -17.47 13.80 -31.91
C ILE A 456 -18.85 14.46 -31.99
N LYS A 457 -19.83 13.82 -32.62
CA LYS A 457 -21.21 14.33 -32.69
C LYS A 457 -21.79 14.58 -31.29
N PHE A 458 -21.63 13.60 -30.40
CA PHE A 458 -22.08 13.71 -29.01
C PHE A 458 -21.41 14.89 -28.29
N LEU A 459 -20.09 15.07 -28.45
CA LEU A 459 -19.39 16.22 -27.85
C LEU A 459 -19.91 17.55 -28.38
N ILE A 460 -20.21 17.65 -29.68
CA ILE A 460 -20.76 18.86 -30.29
C ILE A 460 -22.17 19.13 -29.74
N GLU A 461 -23.03 18.13 -29.64
CA GLU A 461 -24.39 18.25 -29.07
C GLU A 461 -24.43 18.56 -27.57
N VAL A 462 -23.36 18.26 -26.82
CA VAL A 462 -23.25 18.64 -25.40
C VAL A 462 -22.73 20.09 -25.25
N ILE A 463 -21.99 20.59 -26.24
CA ILE A 463 -21.40 21.94 -26.23
C ILE A 463 -22.38 23.00 -26.75
N PHE A 464 -23.27 22.64 -27.68
CA PHE A 464 -24.32 23.49 -28.24
C PHE A 464 -25.68 23.17 -27.63
#